data_AF-G4YUT0-F1
#
_entry.id   AF-G4YUT0-F1
#
_cell.length_a   1.000
_cell.length_b   1.000
_cell.length_c   1.000
_cell.angle_alpha   90.00
_cell.angle_beta   90.00
_cell.angle_gamma   90.00
#
_symmetry.space_group_name_H-M   'P 1'
#
loop_
_entity.id
_entity.type
_entity.pdbx_description
1 polymer ?
#
loop_
_entity_poly.entity_id
_entity_poly.type
_entity_poly.pdbx_seq_one_letter_code
_entity_poly.pdbx_strand_id
1 'polypeptide(L)'
;MHYAKRGNDGGLIEELDEVIANLDPDEDGHFTLLLGHNYTEKSIVDLGFRAFKGIDRARVGVLEGANTALPTDKQLKLYIAKLSHDISYDSRSHVDGHVNSIGWYSMAGDALGSTRSSSATLNFLNPSRETLFELWMPHGIYKSGGYMGNEGPTESRVYSTYAIIAWPSSVHTEKTLELMPEDIAVELLRAQNSTDAALLREFLEDLDERLQAPRKMSDSNQVSVRFCLVLCELLVATGDAELASLFFTQFFPALDGLEDNESLIQPIISIVRTFGWGDISQGILKSLRRVNYREAAGVPSLDMALGVAAGLEDGEAKRALLKIAVEKAAQCDHENFCLGGPVELLWENAIRCQDQSLFESVVNLFKPTDPGFLEYITTAISQCIRTMDPTSDRYPVLASMVSKRVEWLKSQVEALDKPFSWEMSDAEFKDNAKVQAFLRGPDVSMKMTKSVHKFKGLQDAQNCAANWVRNSQKNASFEMEASSTKGKVIVTITKARTWYTECQQKLKSNKAELSRLLKHGNAAEGGGDTVNSKRAPVE
;
A
#
# COMPACT_ATOMS: atom_id res chain seq x y z
N MET A 1 23.99 -2.12 -50.88
CA MET A 1 24.95 -1.13 -50.34
C MET A 1 25.30 -0.13 -51.43
N HIS A 2 24.62 1.02 -51.45
CA HIS A 2 25.13 2.27 -52.03
C HIS A 2 24.81 3.33 -50.99
N TYR A 3 25.84 4.03 -50.51
CA TYR A 3 25.71 5.18 -49.61
C TYR A 3 24.83 6.24 -50.28
N ALA A 4 23.64 6.50 -49.76
CA ALA A 4 22.87 7.69 -50.11
C ALA A 4 23.58 8.90 -49.49
N LYS A 5 24.16 9.73 -50.36
CA LYS A 5 24.66 11.06 -50.03
C LYS A 5 23.52 11.89 -49.45
N ARG A 6 23.85 12.62 -48.38
CA ARG A 6 23.10 13.63 -47.62
C ARG A 6 22.67 14.87 -48.43
N GLY A 7 22.30 14.70 -49.70
CA GLY A 7 22.19 15.79 -50.69
C GLY A 7 20.82 15.94 -51.36
N ASN A 8 19.81 15.13 -50.98
CA ASN A 8 18.46 15.22 -51.56
C ASN A 8 17.34 15.22 -50.50
N ASP A 9 17.70 15.38 -49.22
CA ASP A 9 16.72 15.32 -48.12
C ASP A 9 15.79 16.55 -48.14
N GLY A 10 16.23 17.69 -48.69
CA GLY A 10 15.43 18.93 -48.75
C GLY A 10 14.15 18.83 -49.56
N GLY A 11 14.19 18.21 -50.76
CA GLY A 11 12.98 18.02 -51.57
C GLY A 11 12.02 16.99 -50.98
N LEU A 12 12.54 15.94 -50.32
CA LEU A 12 11.72 14.96 -49.61
C LEU A 12 11.06 15.54 -48.36
N ILE A 13 11.74 16.48 -47.68
CA ILE A 13 11.18 17.21 -46.55
C ILE A 13 10.02 18.09 -47.04
N GLU A 14 10.20 18.86 -48.11
CA GLU A 14 9.14 19.72 -48.68
C GLU A 14 7.89 18.93 -49.13
N GLU A 15 8.09 17.78 -49.80
CA GLU A 15 6.97 16.90 -50.20
C GLU A 15 6.26 16.29 -48.97
N LEU A 16 7.02 15.89 -47.95
CA LEU A 16 6.45 15.31 -46.73
C LEU A 16 5.73 16.37 -45.88
N ASP A 17 6.23 17.61 -45.86
CA ASP A 17 5.59 18.75 -45.23
C ASP A 17 4.19 18.99 -45.83
N GLU A 18 4.09 18.98 -47.15
CA GLU A 18 2.82 19.18 -47.84
C GLU A 18 1.83 18.05 -47.54
N VAL A 19 2.29 16.80 -47.46
CA VAL A 19 1.45 15.64 -47.11
C VAL A 19 0.97 15.76 -45.65
N ILE A 20 1.87 16.02 -44.70
CA ILE A 20 1.50 16.13 -43.28
C ILE A 20 0.56 17.33 -43.07
N ALA A 21 0.79 18.45 -43.76
CA ALA A 21 -0.05 19.63 -43.65
C ALA A 21 -1.49 19.41 -44.15
N ASN A 22 -1.72 18.38 -44.96
CA ASN A 22 -3.02 18.04 -45.55
C ASN A 22 -3.62 16.76 -44.95
N LEU A 23 -3.05 16.21 -43.87
CA LEU A 23 -3.67 15.10 -43.14
C LEU A 23 -5.07 15.52 -42.66
N ASP A 24 -6.08 14.76 -43.07
CA ASP A 24 -7.43 14.93 -42.56
C ASP A 24 -7.48 14.36 -41.12
N PRO A 25 -7.78 15.17 -40.11
CA PRO A 25 -7.86 14.68 -38.73
C PRO A 25 -8.96 13.63 -38.53
N ASP A 26 -10.02 13.65 -39.35
CA ASP A 26 -11.19 12.78 -39.21
C ASP A 26 -11.00 11.44 -39.94
N GLU A 27 -10.24 11.40 -41.05
CA GLU A 27 -9.95 10.18 -41.82
C GLU A 27 -8.55 9.58 -41.52
N ASP A 28 -7.54 10.43 -41.31
CA ASP A 28 -6.12 10.07 -41.12
C ASP A 28 -5.57 10.55 -39.76
N GLY A 29 -6.43 10.57 -38.73
CA GLY A 29 -6.14 11.19 -37.43
C GLY A 29 -4.92 10.66 -36.65
N HIS A 30 -4.33 9.55 -37.09
CA HIS A 30 -3.01 9.08 -36.63
C HIS A 30 -2.41 8.08 -37.63
N PHE A 31 -1.09 7.84 -37.52
CA PHE A 31 -0.41 6.76 -38.25
C PHE A 31 0.60 6.02 -37.38
N THR A 32 0.93 4.79 -37.80
CA THR A 32 1.89 3.90 -37.13
C THR A 32 2.96 3.43 -38.13
N LEU A 33 4.19 3.91 -38.00
CA LEU A 33 5.33 3.50 -38.82
C LEU A 33 6.12 2.40 -38.10
N LEU A 34 6.03 1.15 -38.58
CA LEU A 34 6.81 0.04 -38.03
C LEU A 34 8.32 0.23 -38.30
N LEU A 35 9.14 -0.08 -37.30
CA LEU A 35 10.59 -0.04 -37.41
C LEU A 35 11.13 -1.41 -37.81
N GLY A 36 12.09 -1.43 -38.74
CA GLY A 36 12.61 -2.68 -39.31
C GLY A 36 13.72 -3.33 -38.48
N HIS A 37 14.40 -2.58 -37.60
CA HIS A 37 15.43 -3.16 -36.74
C HIS A 37 14.88 -3.64 -35.40
N ASN A 38 15.58 -4.61 -34.82
CA ASN A 38 15.36 -5.03 -33.44
C ASN A 38 15.95 -4.00 -32.46
N TYR A 39 15.12 -3.53 -31.54
CA TYR A 39 15.50 -2.66 -30.44
C TYR A 39 15.23 -3.35 -29.10
N THR A 40 16.05 -3.02 -28.11
CA THR A 40 15.81 -3.42 -26.72
C THR A 40 15.11 -2.28 -25.99
N GLU A 41 14.28 -2.63 -25.01
CA GLU A 41 13.66 -1.63 -24.14
C GLU A 41 14.70 -0.74 -23.47
N LYS A 42 15.79 -1.33 -22.96
CA LYS A 42 16.92 -0.59 -22.42
C LYS A 42 17.48 0.46 -23.39
N SER A 43 17.67 0.09 -24.66
CA SER A 43 18.18 1.05 -25.65
C SER A 43 17.21 2.20 -25.92
N ILE A 44 15.90 1.94 -25.93
CA ILE A 44 14.90 2.98 -26.12
C ILE A 44 14.86 3.91 -24.90
N VAL A 45 14.86 3.35 -23.69
CA VAL A 45 14.84 4.15 -22.46
C VAL A 45 16.10 5.00 -22.31
N ASP A 46 17.27 4.43 -22.59
CA ASP A 46 18.55 5.13 -22.38
C ASP A 46 18.84 6.19 -23.47
N LEU A 47 18.29 6.06 -24.68
CA LEU A 47 18.70 6.85 -25.86
C LEU A 47 17.56 7.50 -26.65
N GLY A 48 16.30 7.10 -26.42
CA GLY A 48 15.14 7.54 -27.21
C GLY A 48 15.34 7.34 -28.70
N PHE A 49 15.02 8.35 -29.49
CA PHE A 49 15.26 8.42 -30.94
C PHE A 49 16.71 8.07 -31.35
N ARG A 50 17.70 8.39 -30.50
CA ARG A 50 19.12 8.11 -30.81
C ARG A 50 19.43 6.60 -30.81
N ALA A 51 18.54 5.76 -30.30
CA ALA A 51 18.66 4.31 -30.38
C ALA A 51 18.52 3.78 -31.82
N PHE A 52 17.80 4.49 -32.69
CA PHE A 52 17.45 4.02 -34.03
C PHE A 52 18.67 3.88 -34.95
N LYS A 53 18.61 2.88 -35.83
CA LYS A 53 19.73 2.50 -36.71
C LYS A 53 19.30 2.43 -38.17
N GLY A 54 20.27 2.59 -39.05
CA GLY A 54 20.09 2.40 -40.49
C GLY A 54 18.92 3.20 -41.05
N ILE A 55 18.03 2.51 -41.76
CA ILE A 55 16.88 3.11 -42.44
C ILE A 55 15.85 3.70 -41.48
N ASP A 56 15.68 3.11 -40.29
CA ASP A 56 14.72 3.61 -39.30
C ASP A 56 15.10 5.01 -38.83
N ARG A 57 16.38 5.21 -38.50
CA ARG A 57 16.90 6.53 -38.11
C ARG A 57 16.77 7.56 -39.24
N ALA A 58 17.02 7.16 -40.48
CA ALA A 58 16.90 8.04 -41.63
C ALA A 58 15.44 8.48 -41.84
N ARG A 59 14.49 7.52 -41.83
CA ARG A 59 13.05 7.80 -42.00
C ARG A 59 12.51 8.71 -40.90
N VAL A 60 12.78 8.37 -39.64
CA VAL A 60 12.27 9.15 -38.51
C VAL A 60 12.97 10.52 -38.45
N GLY A 61 14.25 10.62 -38.82
CA GLY A 61 14.94 11.91 -38.89
C GLY A 61 14.39 12.86 -39.98
N VAL A 62 13.99 12.32 -41.14
CA VAL A 62 13.30 13.11 -42.17
C VAL A 62 11.92 13.55 -41.68
N LEU A 63 11.18 12.65 -41.02
CA LEU A 63 9.86 12.96 -40.44
C LEU A 63 9.94 14.06 -39.37
N GLU A 64 10.93 14.02 -38.45
CA GLU A 64 11.13 15.09 -37.47
C GLU A 64 11.56 16.42 -38.12
N GLY A 65 12.39 16.34 -39.16
CA GLY A 65 12.81 17.51 -39.93
C GLY A 65 11.63 18.21 -40.59
N ALA A 66 10.79 17.44 -41.27
CA ALA A 66 9.55 17.89 -41.87
C ALA A 66 8.58 18.48 -40.83
N ASN A 67 8.34 17.73 -39.76
CA ASN A 67 7.46 18.17 -38.70
C ASN A 67 7.85 19.53 -38.07
N THR A 68 9.15 19.83 -38.01
CA THR A 68 9.65 21.10 -37.45
C THR A 68 9.31 22.30 -38.34
N ALA A 69 9.11 22.10 -39.64
CA ALA A 69 8.76 23.16 -40.60
C ALA A 69 7.26 23.52 -40.58
N LEU A 70 6.41 22.70 -39.96
CA LEU A 70 4.97 22.87 -39.96
C LEU A 70 4.48 23.92 -38.94
N PRO A 71 3.33 24.58 -39.21
CA PRO A 71 2.59 25.36 -38.21
C PRO A 71 2.26 24.54 -36.97
N THR A 72 2.30 25.16 -35.78
CA THR A 72 2.20 24.46 -34.48
C THR A 72 0.95 23.58 -34.32
N ASP A 73 -0.19 23.98 -34.87
CA ASP A 73 -1.44 23.21 -34.86
C ASP A 73 -1.37 21.94 -35.73
N LYS A 74 -0.55 21.97 -36.78
CA LYS A 74 -0.33 20.87 -37.73
C LYS A 74 0.88 20.00 -37.38
N GLN A 75 1.71 20.44 -36.44
CA GLN A 75 2.84 19.63 -35.97
C GLN A 75 2.34 18.33 -35.37
N LEU A 76 2.94 17.24 -35.79
CA LEU A 76 2.74 15.91 -35.25
C LEU A 76 3.31 15.81 -33.83
N LYS A 77 2.59 15.10 -32.97
CA LYS A 77 3.11 14.52 -31.74
C LYS A 77 3.62 13.13 -32.05
N LEU A 78 4.90 12.87 -31.77
CA LEU A 78 5.54 11.59 -32.08
C LEU A 78 5.85 10.82 -30.79
N TYR A 79 5.59 9.52 -30.82
CA TYR A 79 5.86 8.59 -29.74
C TYR A 79 6.54 7.34 -30.26
N ILE A 80 7.41 6.77 -29.43
CA ILE A 80 7.97 5.45 -29.68
C ILE A 80 7.03 4.44 -29.00
N ALA A 81 6.57 3.46 -29.75
CA ALA A 81 5.62 2.45 -29.29
C ALA A 81 6.22 1.05 -29.42
N LYS A 82 6.15 0.24 -28.38
CA LYS A 82 6.46 -1.19 -28.40
C LYS A 82 5.17 -1.98 -28.55
N LEU A 83 4.86 -2.40 -29.76
CA LEU A 83 3.67 -3.20 -30.06
C LEU A 83 3.96 -4.65 -29.72
N SER A 84 3.07 -5.28 -28.94
CA SER A 84 3.21 -6.69 -28.54
C SER A 84 1.90 -7.46 -28.72
N HIS A 85 2.01 -8.65 -29.34
CA HIS A 85 0.94 -9.63 -29.53
C HIS A 85 1.30 -10.91 -28.78
N ASP A 86 0.58 -11.21 -27.70
CA ASP A 86 0.76 -12.41 -26.88
C ASP A 86 -0.39 -13.38 -27.17
N ILE A 87 -0.05 -14.55 -27.69
CA ILE A 87 -0.98 -15.63 -28.03
C ILE A 87 -0.72 -16.79 -27.08
N SER A 88 -1.69 -17.13 -26.25
CA SER A 88 -1.64 -18.30 -25.37
C SER A 88 -2.38 -19.48 -25.99
N TYR A 89 -1.85 -20.68 -25.76
CA TYR A 89 -2.41 -21.93 -26.25
C TYR A 89 -2.77 -22.85 -25.07
N ASP A 90 -3.89 -23.55 -25.21
CA ASP A 90 -4.30 -24.59 -24.26
C ASP A 90 -3.42 -25.84 -24.39
N SER A 91 -3.64 -26.81 -23.50
CA SER A 91 -2.94 -28.11 -23.51
C SER A 91 -3.15 -28.95 -24.77
N ARG A 92 -4.07 -28.55 -25.66
CA ARG A 92 -4.37 -29.17 -26.95
C ARG A 92 -3.90 -28.31 -28.14
N SER A 93 -3.11 -27.27 -27.87
CA SER A 93 -2.60 -26.32 -28.86
C SER A 93 -3.67 -25.49 -29.58
N HIS A 94 -4.86 -25.34 -29.01
CA HIS A 94 -5.85 -24.35 -29.46
C HIS A 94 -5.51 -23.00 -28.86
N VAL A 95 -5.81 -21.92 -29.59
CA VAL A 95 -5.68 -20.56 -29.06
C VAL A 95 -6.67 -20.39 -27.91
N ASP A 96 -6.12 -20.16 -26.72
CA ASP A 96 -6.86 -19.97 -25.46
C ASP A 96 -6.96 -18.47 -25.10
N GLY A 97 -6.04 -17.65 -25.62
CA GLY A 97 -6.07 -16.22 -25.39
C GLY A 97 -5.23 -15.43 -26.37
N HIS A 98 -5.62 -14.17 -26.56
CA HIS A 98 -4.94 -13.21 -27.42
C HIS A 98 -4.93 -11.85 -26.74
N VAL A 99 -3.74 -11.30 -26.48
CA VAL A 99 -3.57 -10.02 -25.78
C VAL A 99 -2.68 -9.10 -26.61
N ASN A 100 -3.22 -7.94 -26.96
CA ASN A 100 -2.47 -6.85 -27.58
C ASN A 100 -2.05 -5.84 -26.52
N SER A 101 -0.83 -5.32 -26.62
CA SER A 101 -0.37 -4.24 -25.77
C SER A 101 0.58 -3.30 -26.49
N ILE A 102 0.60 -2.05 -26.04
CA ILE A 102 1.46 -0.99 -26.54
C ILE A 102 2.23 -0.44 -25.34
N GLY A 103 3.55 -0.60 -25.33
CA GLY A 103 4.42 0.13 -24.41
C GLY A 103 4.78 1.49 -25.00
N TRP A 104 4.51 2.57 -24.28
CA TRP A 104 4.66 3.93 -24.77
C TRP A 104 5.92 4.59 -24.22
N TYR A 105 6.64 5.29 -25.10
CA TYR A 105 7.81 6.07 -24.74
C TYR A 105 7.81 7.42 -25.46
N SER A 106 8.35 8.45 -24.80
CA SER A 106 8.64 9.72 -25.45
C SER A 106 9.75 9.56 -26.51
N MET A 107 9.89 10.50 -27.43
CA MET A 107 11.02 10.54 -28.36
C MET A 107 12.38 10.69 -27.65
N ALA A 108 12.38 11.17 -26.40
CA ALA A 108 13.56 11.25 -25.55
C ALA A 108 13.90 9.93 -24.82
N GLY A 109 12.95 8.98 -24.77
CA GLY A 109 13.13 7.68 -24.12
C GLY A 109 12.38 7.54 -22.79
N ASP A 110 11.65 8.56 -22.33
CA ASP A 110 10.89 8.46 -21.08
C ASP A 110 9.80 7.39 -21.21
N ALA A 111 9.77 6.44 -20.27
CA ALA A 111 8.71 5.44 -20.23
C ALA A 111 7.40 6.08 -19.77
N LEU A 112 6.38 6.02 -20.61
CA LEU A 112 5.07 6.63 -20.38
C LEU A 112 4.01 5.64 -19.88
N GLY A 113 4.37 4.36 -19.79
CA GLY A 113 3.49 3.28 -19.36
C GLY A 113 3.08 2.35 -20.50
N SER A 114 2.05 1.54 -20.29
CA SER A 114 1.56 0.61 -21.31
C SER A 114 0.05 0.57 -21.37
N THR A 115 -0.51 0.59 -22.58
CA THR A 115 -1.93 0.33 -22.84
C THR A 115 -2.11 -1.12 -23.23
N ARG A 116 -3.13 -1.81 -22.71
CA ARG A 116 -3.51 -3.16 -23.15
C ARG A 116 -4.90 -3.16 -23.74
N SER A 117 -5.17 -4.11 -24.64
CA SER A 117 -6.50 -4.34 -25.20
C SER A 117 -7.12 -3.07 -25.82
N SER A 118 -6.31 -2.32 -26.56
CA SER A 118 -6.81 -1.21 -27.38
C SER A 118 -7.75 -1.76 -28.45
N SER A 119 -9.02 -1.36 -28.41
CA SER A 119 -9.99 -1.56 -29.50
C SER A 119 -9.65 -0.70 -30.72
N ALA A 120 -8.85 0.35 -30.52
CA ALA A 120 -8.46 1.28 -31.57
C ALA A 120 -7.63 0.58 -32.65
N THR A 121 -8.00 0.85 -33.90
CA THR A 121 -7.33 0.33 -35.09
C THR A 121 -6.13 1.21 -35.41
N LEU A 122 -4.93 0.63 -35.38
CA LEU A 122 -3.70 1.35 -35.76
C LEU A 122 -3.57 1.44 -37.28
N ASN A 123 -3.39 2.65 -37.79
CA ASN A 123 -3.16 2.91 -39.21
C ASN A 123 -1.70 2.67 -39.60
N PHE A 124 -1.37 1.45 -40.04
CA PHE A 124 0.02 1.06 -40.35
C PHE A 124 0.53 1.64 -41.67
N LEU A 125 1.63 2.41 -41.59
CA LEU A 125 2.44 2.76 -42.74
C LEU A 125 3.40 1.62 -43.06
N ASN A 126 3.30 1.07 -44.27
CA ASN A 126 4.17 0.01 -44.76
C ASN A 126 4.99 0.47 -45.98
N PRO A 127 5.94 1.41 -45.79
CA PRO A 127 6.72 1.97 -46.89
C PRO A 127 7.63 0.93 -47.57
N SER A 128 7.95 -0.16 -46.87
CA SER A 128 8.74 -1.27 -47.40
C SER A 128 7.91 -2.31 -48.17
N ARG A 129 6.57 -2.20 -48.15
CA ARG A 129 5.61 -3.18 -48.73
C ARG A 129 5.82 -4.62 -48.23
N GLU A 130 6.22 -4.75 -46.96
CA GLU A 130 6.44 -6.04 -46.31
C GLU A 130 5.10 -6.73 -46.03
N THR A 131 5.06 -8.05 -46.10
CA THR A 131 3.89 -8.82 -45.68
C THR A 131 3.76 -8.80 -44.15
N LEU A 132 2.56 -9.05 -43.61
CA LEU A 132 2.37 -9.22 -42.16
C LEU A 132 3.30 -10.30 -41.58
N PHE A 133 3.59 -11.35 -42.36
CA PHE A 133 4.53 -12.39 -41.96
C PHE A 133 5.94 -11.81 -41.77
N GLU A 134 6.45 -11.05 -42.74
CA GLU A 134 7.78 -10.43 -42.68
C GLU A 134 7.88 -9.39 -41.56
N LEU A 135 6.80 -8.67 -41.27
CA LEU A 135 6.74 -7.65 -40.23
C LEU A 135 6.75 -8.22 -38.80
N TRP A 136 6.16 -9.40 -38.58
CA TRP A 136 5.96 -9.93 -37.23
C TRP A 136 6.81 -11.16 -36.92
N MET A 137 6.98 -12.08 -37.86
CA MET A 137 7.64 -13.38 -37.59
C MET A 137 9.06 -13.29 -37.07
N PRO A 138 9.93 -12.39 -37.57
CA PRO A 138 11.30 -12.27 -37.04
C PRO A 138 11.35 -11.87 -35.56
N HIS A 139 10.23 -11.38 -35.01
CA HIS A 139 10.12 -10.83 -33.67
C HIS A 139 9.36 -11.74 -32.70
N GLY A 140 9.06 -12.98 -33.10
CA GLY A 140 8.35 -13.96 -32.29
C GLY A 140 9.25 -14.69 -31.30
N ILE A 141 8.86 -14.68 -30.02
CA ILE A 141 9.48 -15.46 -28.95
C ILE A 141 8.49 -16.54 -28.50
N TYR A 142 8.94 -17.79 -28.49
CA TYR A 142 8.21 -18.91 -27.92
C TYR A 142 8.51 -19.06 -26.43
N LYS A 143 7.47 -19.07 -25.59
CA LYS A 143 7.53 -19.31 -24.15
C LYS A 143 6.79 -20.62 -23.86
N SER A 144 7.53 -21.65 -23.45
CA SER A 144 6.95 -22.90 -22.93
C SER A 144 7.01 -22.86 -21.40
N GLY A 145 5.85 -23.04 -20.74
CA GLY A 145 5.80 -23.20 -19.29
C GLY A 145 6.48 -24.50 -18.85
N GLY A 146 7.23 -24.46 -17.75
CA GLY A 146 7.75 -25.65 -17.09
C GLY A 146 6.65 -26.57 -16.56
N TYR A 147 7.02 -27.68 -15.91
CA TYR A 147 6.09 -28.70 -15.41
C TYR A 147 5.10 -28.12 -14.36
N MET A 148 3.85 -27.85 -14.77
CA MET A 148 2.77 -27.26 -13.93
C MET A 148 1.85 -28.30 -13.26
N GLY A 149 2.27 -29.57 -13.12
CA GLY A 149 1.41 -30.61 -12.52
C GLY A 149 0.17 -30.93 -13.38
N ASN A 150 -1.03 -30.74 -12.83
CA ASN A 150 -2.29 -31.17 -13.47
C ASN A 150 -2.81 -30.22 -14.56
N GLU A 151 -2.25 -29.01 -14.68
CA GLU A 151 -2.73 -27.99 -15.63
C GLU A 151 -2.10 -28.11 -17.03
N GLY A 152 -1.14 -29.03 -17.21
CA GLY A 152 -0.39 -29.17 -18.46
C GLY A 152 0.51 -27.96 -18.75
N PRO A 153 1.46 -28.08 -19.70
CA PRO A 153 2.30 -26.96 -20.09
C PRO A 153 1.45 -25.92 -20.85
N THR A 154 1.34 -24.70 -20.33
CA THR A 154 0.82 -23.57 -21.09
C THR A 154 1.90 -23.08 -22.04
N GLU A 155 1.61 -23.10 -23.34
CA GLU A 155 2.49 -22.53 -24.36
C GLU A 155 2.01 -21.13 -24.71
N SER A 156 2.93 -20.18 -24.91
CA SER A 156 2.60 -18.87 -25.45
C SER A 156 3.62 -18.41 -26.49
N ARG A 157 3.15 -17.65 -27.47
CA ARG A 157 3.99 -16.97 -28.47
C ARG A 157 3.79 -15.48 -28.33
N VAL A 158 4.88 -14.75 -28.17
CA VAL A 158 4.87 -13.29 -28.07
C VAL A 158 5.60 -12.71 -29.25
N TYR A 159 4.92 -11.94 -30.09
CA TYR A 159 5.54 -11.12 -31.14
C TYR A 159 5.65 -9.69 -30.64
N SER A 160 6.83 -9.06 -30.73
CA SER A 160 6.99 -7.68 -30.29
C SER A 160 7.91 -6.86 -31.19
N THR A 161 7.45 -5.72 -31.68
CA THR A 161 8.26 -4.80 -32.49
C THR A 161 8.07 -3.35 -32.04
N TYR A 162 8.97 -2.47 -32.49
CA TYR A 162 8.87 -1.03 -32.22
C TYR A 162 8.29 -0.30 -33.42
N ALA A 163 7.56 0.78 -33.14
CA ALA A 163 6.95 1.65 -34.12
C ALA A 163 7.08 3.12 -33.68
N ILE A 164 6.94 4.03 -34.65
CA ILE A 164 6.58 5.42 -34.37
C ILE A 164 5.08 5.57 -34.55
N ILE A 165 4.39 6.01 -33.51
CA ILE A 165 2.99 6.43 -33.60
C ILE A 165 2.97 7.95 -33.56
N ALA A 166 2.25 8.56 -34.49
CA ALA A 166 2.13 10.01 -34.55
C ALA A 166 0.75 10.47 -35.01
N TRP A 167 0.37 11.66 -34.54
CA TRP A 167 -0.88 12.33 -34.90
C TRP A 167 -0.73 13.86 -34.82
N PRO A 168 -1.55 14.65 -35.54
CA PRO A 168 -1.52 16.11 -35.47
C PRO A 168 -1.78 16.65 -34.06
N SER A 169 -1.19 17.81 -33.74
CA SER A 169 -1.36 18.46 -32.43
C SER A 169 -2.82 18.88 -32.17
N SER A 170 -3.60 19.16 -33.22
CA SER A 170 -5.03 19.49 -33.13
C SER A 170 -5.89 18.39 -32.50
N VAL A 171 -5.55 17.11 -32.71
CA VAL A 171 -6.28 15.93 -32.18
C VAL A 171 -5.56 15.30 -30.99
N HIS A 172 -4.56 15.98 -30.43
CA HIS A 172 -3.70 15.39 -29.42
C HIS A 172 -4.46 14.96 -28.16
N THR A 173 -5.46 15.73 -27.71
CA THR A 173 -6.30 15.36 -26.57
C THR A 173 -7.06 14.08 -26.84
N GLU A 174 -7.85 14.06 -27.91
CA GLU A 174 -8.66 12.90 -28.31
C GLU A 174 -7.83 11.61 -28.39
N LYS A 175 -6.71 11.65 -29.15
CA LYS A 175 -5.86 10.46 -29.32
C LYS A 175 -5.12 10.04 -28.05
N THR A 176 -4.85 10.97 -27.14
CA THR A 176 -4.26 10.61 -25.85
C THR A 176 -5.27 9.88 -24.98
N LEU A 177 -6.53 10.34 -24.92
CA LEU A 177 -7.59 9.69 -24.16
C LEU A 177 -7.89 8.28 -24.69
N GLU A 178 -7.92 8.13 -26.02
CA GLU A 178 -8.20 6.87 -26.74
C GLU A 178 -7.05 5.84 -26.61
N LEU A 179 -5.80 6.25 -26.87
CA LEU A 179 -4.70 5.29 -27.12
C LEU A 179 -3.69 5.17 -25.97
N MET A 180 -3.45 6.25 -25.23
CA MET A 180 -2.35 6.30 -24.27
C MET A 180 -2.74 5.72 -22.90
N PRO A 181 -1.75 5.45 -22.01
CA PRO A 181 -2.02 4.98 -20.67
C PRO A 181 -2.87 5.97 -19.88
N GLU A 182 -3.73 5.46 -19.00
CA GLU A 182 -4.70 6.25 -18.23
C GLU A 182 -4.05 7.36 -17.38
N ASP A 183 -2.85 7.09 -16.84
CA ASP A 183 -2.06 8.07 -16.10
C ASP A 183 -1.65 9.27 -16.97
N ILE A 184 -1.36 9.05 -18.25
CA ILE A 184 -0.98 10.12 -19.18
C ILE A 184 -2.22 10.91 -19.62
N ALA A 185 -3.32 10.21 -19.88
CA ALA A 185 -4.59 10.80 -20.26
C ALA A 185 -5.13 11.75 -19.19
N VAL A 186 -5.19 11.30 -17.92
CA VAL A 186 -5.69 12.13 -16.83
C VAL A 186 -4.77 13.33 -16.53
N GLU A 187 -3.46 13.16 -16.68
CA GLU A 187 -2.47 14.25 -16.53
C GLU A 187 -2.62 15.32 -17.62
N LEU A 188 -2.94 14.91 -18.85
CA LEU A 188 -3.23 15.85 -19.93
C LEU A 188 -4.47 16.69 -19.62
N LEU A 189 -5.56 16.06 -19.17
CA LEU A 189 -6.78 16.76 -18.78
C LEU A 189 -6.52 17.75 -17.63
N ARG A 190 -5.71 17.36 -16.65
CA ARG A 190 -5.27 18.26 -15.58
C ARG A 190 -4.46 19.43 -16.12
N ALA A 191 -3.46 19.18 -16.97
CA ALA A 191 -2.62 20.23 -17.54
C ALA A 191 -3.43 21.26 -18.36
N GLN A 192 -4.54 20.82 -18.96
CA GLN A 192 -5.48 21.67 -19.67
C GLN A 192 -6.47 22.41 -18.76
N ASN A 193 -6.44 22.15 -17.45
CA ASN A 193 -7.45 22.60 -16.47
C ASN A 193 -8.88 22.28 -16.95
N SER A 194 -9.08 21.08 -17.51
CA SER A 194 -10.38 20.69 -18.05
C SER A 194 -11.43 20.63 -16.93
N THR A 195 -12.52 21.35 -17.11
CA THR A 195 -13.73 21.27 -16.29
C THR A 195 -14.91 20.68 -17.07
N ASP A 196 -14.64 20.05 -18.21
CA ASP A 196 -15.65 19.43 -19.05
C ASP A 196 -16.03 18.05 -18.49
N ALA A 197 -17.20 17.99 -17.84
CA ALA A 197 -17.72 16.76 -17.25
C ALA A 197 -18.11 15.71 -18.32
N ALA A 198 -18.52 16.13 -19.52
CA ALA A 198 -18.90 15.22 -20.59
C ALA A 198 -17.67 14.50 -21.16
N LEU A 199 -16.60 15.27 -21.43
CA LEU A 199 -15.32 14.72 -21.88
C LEU A 199 -14.73 13.73 -20.85
N LEU A 200 -14.77 14.10 -19.56
CA LEU A 200 -14.25 13.24 -18.51
C LEU A 200 -15.08 11.96 -18.34
N ARG A 201 -16.41 12.05 -18.55
CA ARG A 201 -17.30 10.89 -18.53
C ARG A 201 -17.02 9.94 -19.69
N GLU A 202 -16.92 10.46 -20.91
CA GLU A 202 -16.59 9.67 -22.10
C GLU A 202 -15.24 8.94 -21.93
N PHE A 203 -14.23 9.63 -21.39
CA PHE A 203 -12.94 9.01 -21.09
C PHE A 203 -13.05 7.86 -20.07
N LEU A 204 -13.83 8.04 -19.00
CA LEU A 204 -14.02 6.99 -18.01
C LEU A 204 -14.78 5.80 -18.60
N GLU A 205 -15.82 6.04 -19.40
CA GLU A 205 -16.58 4.97 -20.06
C GLU A 205 -15.69 4.13 -20.99
N ASP A 206 -14.85 4.77 -21.83
CA ASP A 206 -13.84 4.07 -22.64
C ASP A 206 -12.85 3.28 -21.78
N LEU A 207 -12.37 3.87 -20.68
CA LEU A 207 -11.44 3.22 -19.77
C LEU A 207 -12.06 1.97 -19.13
N ASP A 208 -13.34 2.00 -18.74
CA ASP A 208 -14.03 0.83 -18.18
C ASP A 208 -14.08 -0.32 -19.19
N GLU A 209 -14.42 -0.03 -20.45
CA GLU A 209 -14.41 -1.03 -21.53
C GLU A 209 -13.02 -1.66 -21.70
N ARG A 210 -11.95 -0.84 -21.67
CA ARG A 210 -10.56 -1.31 -21.73
C ARG A 210 -10.15 -2.15 -20.52
N LEU A 211 -10.66 -1.83 -19.33
CA LEU A 211 -10.37 -2.58 -18.10
C LEU A 211 -11.10 -3.93 -18.05
N GLN A 212 -12.27 -4.03 -18.67
CA GLN A 212 -13.08 -5.25 -18.71
C GLN A 212 -12.64 -6.28 -19.77
N ALA A 213 -11.80 -5.89 -20.74
CA ALA A 213 -11.29 -6.82 -21.74
C ALA A 213 -10.50 -8.01 -21.15
N PRO A 214 -10.51 -9.20 -21.79
CA PRO A 214 -9.88 -10.42 -21.27
C PRO A 214 -8.39 -10.25 -20.89
N ARG A 215 -7.99 -10.75 -19.72
CA ARG A 215 -6.63 -10.61 -19.15
C ARG A 215 -6.06 -11.94 -18.66
N LYS A 216 -4.73 -12.02 -18.52
CA LYS A 216 -4.05 -13.11 -17.79
C LYS A 216 -4.35 -12.99 -16.30
N MET A 217 -4.43 -14.12 -15.61
CA MET A 217 -4.82 -14.25 -14.19
C MET A 217 -3.95 -13.43 -13.19
N SER A 218 -2.78 -12.93 -13.63
CA SER A 218 -1.83 -12.17 -12.80
C SER A 218 -2.00 -10.65 -12.84
N ASP A 219 -2.83 -10.10 -13.74
CA ASP A 219 -2.93 -8.65 -13.93
C ASP A 219 -4.05 -8.04 -13.06
N SER A 220 -3.78 -6.86 -12.50
CA SER A 220 -4.73 -6.11 -11.67
C SER A 220 -5.72 -5.33 -12.56
N ASN A 221 -7.02 -5.43 -12.25
CA ASN A 221 -8.09 -4.61 -12.87
C ASN A 221 -8.22 -3.23 -12.25
N GLN A 222 -7.16 -2.71 -11.63
CA GLN A 222 -7.19 -1.48 -10.87
C GLN A 222 -6.31 -0.42 -11.51
N VAL A 223 -6.84 0.80 -11.50
CA VAL A 223 -6.10 2.03 -11.84
C VAL A 223 -5.04 2.33 -10.77
N SER A 224 -4.04 3.12 -11.13
CA SER A 224 -2.95 3.49 -10.22
C SER A 224 -3.41 4.50 -9.15
N VAL A 225 -2.64 4.64 -8.06
CA VAL A 225 -2.84 5.72 -7.07
C VAL A 225 -2.66 7.09 -7.73
N ARG A 226 -1.68 7.20 -8.64
CA ARG A 226 -1.41 8.44 -9.37
C ARG A 226 -2.65 8.87 -10.17
N PHE A 227 -3.26 7.95 -10.91
CA PHE A 227 -4.51 8.20 -11.62
C PHE A 227 -5.59 8.73 -10.68
N CYS A 228 -5.79 8.05 -9.55
CA CYS A 228 -6.80 8.43 -8.56
C CYS A 228 -6.57 9.85 -8.00
N LEU A 229 -5.32 10.24 -7.74
CA LEU A 229 -4.98 11.57 -7.24
C LEU A 229 -5.41 12.65 -8.23
N VAL A 230 -4.97 12.52 -9.48
CA VAL A 230 -5.24 13.50 -10.53
C VAL A 230 -6.74 13.53 -10.85
N LEU A 231 -7.39 12.37 -10.90
CA LEU A 231 -8.82 12.31 -11.17
C LEU A 231 -9.65 12.94 -10.04
N CYS A 232 -9.29 12.76 -8.76
CA CYS A 232 -9.96 13.44 -7.66
C CYS A 232 -9.88 14.98 -7.79
N GLU A 233 -8.72 15.52 -8.21
CA GLU A 233 -8.58 16.96 -8.48
C GLU A 233 -9.55 17.43 -9.58
N LEU A 234 -9.60 16.69 -10.69
CA LEU A 234 -10.51 16.98 -11.81
C LEU A 234 -11.99 16.85 -11.43
N LEU A 235 -12.35 15.84 -10.64
CA LEU A 235 -13.72 15.64 -10.15
C LEU A 235 -14.18 16.82 -9.27
N VAL A 236 -13.31 17.31 -8.37
CA VAL A 236 -13.62 18.52 -7.59
C VAL A 236 -13.80 19.73 -8.51
N ALA A 237 -12.95 19.86 -9.54
CA ALA A 237 -13.00 21.00 -10.47
C ALA A 237 -14.24 20.99 -11.38
N THR A 238 -14.69 19.81 -11.83
CA THR A 238 -15.92 19.67 -12.65
C THR A 238 -17.19 19.87 -11.83
N GLY A 239 -17.19 19.48 -10.56
CA GLY A 239 -18.37 19.63 -9.69
C GLY A 239 -19.55 18.72 -10.07
N ASP A 240 -19.30 17.66 -10.84
CA ASP A 240 -20.31 16.64 -11.21
C ASP A 240 -20.35 15.50 -10.18
N ALA A 241 -21.41 15.45 -9.38
CA ALA A 241 -21.58 14.46 -8.32
C ALA A 241 -21.80 13.03 -8.87
N GLU A 242 -22.45 12.89 -10.03
CA GLU A 242 -22.66 11.59 -10.67
C GLU A 242 -21.33 11.00 -11.14
N LEU A 243 -20.45 11.86 -11.66
CA LEU A 243 -19.12 11.47 -12.09
C LEU A 243 -18.22 11.07 -10.91
N ALA A 244 -18.30 11.79 -9.80
CA ALA A 244 -17.63 11.41 -8.56
C ALA A 244 -18.15 10.06 -8.03
N SER A 245 -19.46 9.82 -8.11
CA SER A 245 -20.08 8.54 -7.73
C SER A 245 -19.64 7.40 -8.65
N LEU A 246 -19.59 7.64 -9.96
CA LEU A 246 -19.08 6.70 -10.96
C LEU A 246 -17.64 6.27 -10.64
N PHE A 247 -16.78 7.23 -10.33
CA PHE A 247 -15.40 6.98 -9.94
C PHE A 247 -15.30 6.02 -8.75
N PHE A 248 -15.99 6.30 -7.62
CA PHE A 248 -15.89 5.42 -6.45
C PHE A 248 -16.53 4.05 -6.62
N THR A 249 -17.50 3.91 -7.50
CA THR A 249 -18.23 2.66 -7.70
C THR A 249 -17.51 1.70 -8.63
N GLN A 250 -16.93 2.22 -9.72
CA GLN A 250 -16.34 1.43 -10.80
C GLN A 250 -14.80 1.42 -10.78
N PHE A 251 -14.16 2.59 -10.66
CA PHE A 251 -12.73 2.72 -10.87
C PHE A 251 -11.91 2.67 -9.59
N PHE A 252 -12.45 3.22 -8.49
CA PHE A 252 -11.70 3.38 -7.27
C PHE A 252 -11.22 2.01 -6.74
N PRO A 253 -9.90 1.84 -6.57
CA PRO A 253 -9.32 0.54 -6.30
C PRO A 253 -9.70 0.04 -4.90
N ALA A 254 -9.53 -1.26 -4.68
CA ALA A 254 -9.50 -1.76 -3.32
C ALA A 254 -8.21 -1.24 -2.66
N LEU A 255 -8.36 -0.51 -1.56
CA LEU A 255 -7.24 0.22 -0.95
C LEU A 255 -6.26 -0.68 -0.21
N ASP A 256 -6.73 -1.82 0.30
CA ASP A 256 -5.90 -2.81 0.98
C ASP A 256 -4.90 -3.41 -0.03
N GLY A 257 -3.59 -3.28 0.23
CA GLY A 257 -2.53 -3.85 -0.61
C GLY A 257 -1.98 -2.92 -1.69
N LEU A 258 -2.29 -1.62 -1.65
CA LEU A 258 -1.88 -0.63 -2.65
C LEU A 258 -0.85 0.35 -2.08
N GLU A 259 0.38 0.34 -2.60
CA GLU A 259 1.45 1.28 -2.19
C GLU A 259 1.02 2.75 -2.35
N ASP A 260 1.48 3.62 -1.45
CA ASP A 260 1.23 5.08 -1.43
C ASP A 260 -0.24 5.51 -1.35
N ASN A 261 -1.16 4.60 -1.05
CA ASN A 261 -2.59 4.88 -1.00
C ASN A 261 -2.96 5.96 0.05
N GLU A 262 -2.16 6.18 1.09
CA GLU A 262 -2.29 7.25 2.08
C GLU A 262 -2.43 8.65 1.47
N SER A 263 -1.82 8.86 0.30
CA SER A 263 -1.90 10.10 -0.46
C SER A 263 -3.34 10.43 -0.88
N LEU A 264 -4.25 9.44 -0.90
CA LEU A 264 -5.66 9.60 -1.25
C LEU A 264 -6.51 10.19 -0.11
N ILE A 265 -6.02 10.25 1.13
CA ILE A 265 -6.80 10.75 2.27
C ILE A 265 -7.30 12.18 2.03
N GLN A 266 -6.39 13.11 1.69
CA GLN A 266 -6.75 14.53 1.47
C GLN A 266 -7.65 14.75 0.25
N PRO A 267 -7.41 14.12 -0.91
CA PRO A 267 -8.33 14.15 -2.03
C PRO A 267 -9.73 13.63 -1.69
N ILE A 268 -9.86 12.51 -0.96
CA ILE A 268 -11.17 11.97 -0.55
C ILE A 268 -11.87 12.95 0.40
N ILE A 269 -11.15 13.55 1.37
CA ILE A 269 -11.71 14.60 2.23
C ILE A 269 -12.24 15.77 1.39
N SER A 270 -11.48 16.19 0.37
CA SER A 270 -11.85 17.30 -0.52
C SER A 270 -13.14 16.96 -1.29
N ILE A 271 -13.22 15.76 -1.87
CA ILE A 271 -14.42 15.27 -2.55
C ILE A 271 -15.62 15.22 -1.59
N VAL A 272 -15.47 14.68 -0.38
CA VAL A 272 -16.57 14.62 0.61
C VAL A 272 -17.02 16.00 1.09
N ARG A 273 -16.14 17.00 1.07
CA ARG A 273 -16.48 18.40 1.39
C ARG A 273 -17.16 19.12 0.21
N THR A 274 -16.80 18.78 -1.02
CA THR A 274 -17.34 19.39 -2.23
C THR A 274 -18.74 18.86 -2.56
N PHE A 275 -18.96 17.55 -2.38
CA PHE A 275 -20.19 16.87 -2.80
C PHE A 275 -21.08 16.48 -1.63
N GLY A 276 -22.39 16.36 -1.88
CA GLY A 276 -23.33 15.84 -0.91
C GLY A 276 -23.01 14.40 -0.54
N TRP A 277 -22.94 14.08 0.76
CA TRP A 277 -22.63 12.71 1.21
C TRP A 277 -23.60 11.67 0.61
N GLY A 278 -24.88 12.01 0.47
CA GLY A 278 -25.89 11.14 -0.14
C GLY A 278 -25.52 10.66 -1.56
N ASP A 279 -24.85 11.51 -2.35
CA ASP A 279 -24.58 11.26 -3.76
C ASP A 279 -23.39 10.30 -3.98
N ILE A 280 -22.40 10.36 -3.07
CA ILE A 280 -21.11 9.64 -3.21
C ILE A 280 -20.90 8.53 -2.17
N SER A 281 -21.71 8.48 -1.10
CA SER A 281 -21.51 7.58 0.04
C SER A 281 -21.45 6.11 -0.34
N GLN A 282 -22.34 5.66 -1.23
CA GLN A 282 -22.44 4.24 -1.58
C GLN A 282 -21.13 3.71 -2.18
N GLY A 283 -20.50 4.47 -3.07
CA GLY A 283 -19.23 4.10 -3.70
C GLY A 283 -18.10 4.02 -2.67
N ILE A 284 -17.92 5.07 -1.88
CA ILE A 284 -16.86 5.16 -0.87
C ILE A 284 -16.97 4.03 0.16
N LEU A 285 -18.17 3.85 0.73
CA LEU A 285 -18.40 2.81 1.74
C LEU A 285 -18.23 1.40 1.18
N LYS A 286 -18.67 1.15 -0.06
CA LYS A 286 -18.46 -0.15 -0.73
C LYS A 286 -16.97 -0.42 -0.89
N SER A 287 -16.19 0.56 -1.31
CA SER A 287 -14.75 0.40 -1.57
C SER A 287 -13.95 0.20 -0.29
N LEU A 288 -14.25 0.92 0.79
CA LEU A 288 -13.61 0.71 2.10
C LEU A 288 -13.96 -0.65 2.74
N ARG A 289 -15.12 -1.22 2.42
CA ARG A 289 -15.51 -2.56 2.90
C ARG A 289 -14.90 -3.71 2.10
N ARG A 290 -14.36 -3.47 0.90
CA ARG A 290 -13.64 -4.52 0.15
C ARG A 290 -12.50 -5.05 1.02
N VAL A 291 -12.26 -6.35 0.93
CA VAL A 291 -11.16 -7.03 1.63
C VAL A 291 -10.31 -7.66 0.53
N ASN A 292 -9.04 -7.26 0.44
CA ASN A 292 -8.07 -7.97 -0.40
C ASN A 292 -7.34 -9.01 0.44
N TYR A 293 -7.24 -10.23 -0.07
CA TYR A 293 -6.51 -11.33 0.58
C TYR A 293 -4.98 -11.25 0.37
N ARG A 294 -4.45 -10.14 -0.17
CA ARG A 294 -3.01 -9.94 -0.35
C ARG A 294 -2.47 -9.07 0.78
N GLU A 295 -1.55 -9.62 1.57
CA GLU A 295 -0.87 -8.92 2.65
C GLU A 295 0.19 -7.92 2.12
N ALA A 296 0.33 -6.82 2.88
CA ALA A 296 1.56 -6.06 3.11
C ALA A 296 1.97 -4.88 2.19
N ALA A 297 1.04 -4.15 1.56
CA ALA A 297 1.37 -2.84 0.97
C ALA A 297 0.27 -1.80 1.24
N GLY A 298 0.68 -0.55 1.51
CA GLY A 298 -0.22 0.57 1.78
C GLY A 298 -0.84 0.62 3.17
N VAL A 299 -1.56 1.71 3.42
CA VAL A 299 -2.36 1.95 4.61
C VAL A 299 -3.63 1.09 4.58
N PRO A 300 -3.93 0.32 5.64
CA PRO A 300 -5.16 -0.48 5.71
C PRO A 300 -6.43 0.36 5.55
N SER A 301 -7.50 -0.26 5.05
CA SER A 301 -8.83 0.34 4.93
C SER A 301 -9.34 0.95 6.25
N LEU A 302 -8.92 0.41 7.39
CA LEU A 302 -9.19 0.98 8.72
C LEU A 302 -8.55 2.36 8.88
N ASP A 303 -7.24 2.46 8.67
CA ASP A 303 -6.48 3.69 8.77
C ASP A 303 -6.92 4.73 7.74
N MET A 304 -7.30 4.32 6.52
CA MET A 304 -7.91 5.20 5.54
C MET A 304 -9.23 5.79 6.05
N ALA A 305 -10.13 4.94 6.55
CA ALA A 305 -11.43 5.39 7.06
C ALA A 305 -11.26 6.36 8.23
N LEU A 306 -10.32 6.10 9.13
CA LEU A 306 -9.98 6.98 10.25
C LEU A 306 -9.34 8.29 9.78
N GLY A 307 -8.40 8.23 8.84
CA GLY A 307 -7.72 9.42 8.29
C GLY A 307 -8.69 10.36 7.58
N VAL A 308 -9.60 9.82 6.77
CA VAL A 308 -10.66 10.63 6.13
C VAL A 308 -11.62 11.16 7.18
N ALA A 309 -12.10 10.34 8.12
CA ALA A 309 -13.03 10.79 9.17
C ALA A 309 -12.45 11.89 10.06
N ALA A 310 -11.15 11.82 10.39
CA ALA A 310 -10.45 12.81 11.20
C ALA A 310 -10.38 14.18 10.50
N GLY A 311 -10.35 14.20 9.17
CA GLY A 311 -10.38 15.43 8.38
C GLY A 311 -11.77 16.01 8.14
N LEU A 312 -12.84 15.37 8.60
CA LEU A 312 -14.22 15.83 8.38
C LEU A 312 -14.83 16.46 9.62
N GLU A 313 -15.71 17.43 9.39
CA GLU A 313 -16.58 17.99 10.41
C GLU A 313 -17.60 16.95 10.90
N ASP A 314 -18.14 17.18 12.10
CA ASP A 314 -19.17 16.30 12.64
C ASP A 314 -20.43 16.32 11.76
N GLY A 315 -20.78 15.15 11.24
CA GLY A 315 -21.85 15.00 10.26
C GLY A 315 -22.14 13.56 9.90
N GLU A 316 -22.98 13.34 8.90
CA GLU A 316 -23.33 12.00 8.43
C GLU A 316 -22.13 11.24 7.85
N ALA A 317 -21.31 11.91 7.03
CA ALA A 317 -20.12 11.32 6.40
C ALA A 317 -19.13 10.79 7.43
N LYS A 318 -18.75 11.62 8.41
CA LYS A 318 -17.85 11.23 9.50
C LYS A 318 -18.40 10.04 10.30
N ARG A 319 -19.69 10.06 10.67
CA ARG A 319 -20.33 8.96 11.41
C ARG A 319 -20.31 7.65 10.61
N ALA A 320 -20.61 7.71 9.32
CA ALA A 320 -20.60 6.53 8.46
C ALA A 320 -19.19 5.93 8.32
N LEU A 321 -18.18 6.77 8.12
CA LEU A 321 -16.78 6.33 8.03
C LEU A 321 -16.27 5.75 9.35
N LEU A 322 -16.60 6.37 10.49
CA LEU A 322 -16.26 5.83 11.80
C LEU A 322 -16.94 4.49 12.06
N LYS A 323 -18.17 4.27 11.58
CA LYS A 323 -18.84 2.97 11.66
C LYS A 323 -18.08 1.89 10.86
N ILE A 324 -17.57 2.22 9.67
CA ILE A 324 -16.68 1.31 8.91
C ILE A 324 -15.40 1.03 9.70
N ALA A 325 -14.80 2.04 10.30
CA ALA A 325 -13.61 1.86 11.12
C ALA A 325 -13.87 0.91 12.29
N VAL A 326 -15.01 1.01 12.98
CA VAL A 326 -15.41 0.04 14.02
C VAL A 326 -15.61 -1.36 13.45
N GLU A 327 -16.31 -1.50 12.31
CA GLU A 327 -16.52 -2.78 11.62
C GLU A 327 -15.19 -3.48 11.26
N LYS A 328 -14.20 -2.71 10.79
CA LYS A 328 -12.87 -3.20 10.43
C LYS A 328 -12.01 -3.51 11.66
N ALA A 329 -12.02 -2.64 12.67
CA ALA A 329 -11.30 -2.86 13.92
C ALA A 329 -11.76 -4.14 14.65
N ALA A 330 -13.04 -4.50 14.53
CA ALA A 330 -13.59 -5.76 15.05
C ALA A 330 -13.07 -7.02 14.36
N GLN A 331 -12.46 -6.89 13.17
CA GLN A 331 -11.88 -8.00 12.42
C GLN A 331 -10.37 -8.15 12.69
N CYS A 332 -9.74 -7.16 13.32
CA CYS A 332 -8.33 -7.19 13.66
C CYS A 332 -8.06 -8.10 14.85
N ASP A 333 -6.86 -8.69 14.89
CA ASP A 333 -6.37 -9.37 16.08
C ASP A 333 -6.24 -8.38 17.24
N HIS A 334 -7.07 -8.55 18.28
CA HIS A 334 -7.24 -7.58 19.35
C HIS A 334 -5.95 -7.24 20.09
N GLU A 335 -5.05 -8.21 20.29
CA GLU A 335 -3.79 -7.98 21.02
C GLU A 335 -2.83 -7.09 20.23
N ASN A 336 -2.66 -7.37 18.94
CA ASN A 336 -1.80 -6.59 18.04
C ASN A 336 -2.42 -5.22 17.71
N PHE A 337 -3.75 -5.15 17.59
CA PHE A 337 -4.45 -3.91 17.32
C PHE A 337 -4.25 -2.88 18.43
N CYS A 338 -4.36 -3.29 19.71
CA CYS A 338 -4.24 -2.42 20.89
C CYS A 338 -2.86 -1.73 21.04
N LEU A 339 -1.87 -2.12 20.23
CA LEU A 339 -0.49 -1.62 20.29
C LEU A 339 -0.17 -0.61 19.18
N GLY A 340 -1.14 -0.24 18.33
CA GLY A 340 -0.92 0.59 17.13
C GLY A 340 -1.59 1.98 17.15
N GLY A 341 -1.09 2.87 16.28
CA GLY A 341 -1.63 4.23 16.06
C GLY A 341 -3.12 4.34 15.68
N PRO A 342 -3.72 3.46 14.84
CA PRO A 342 -5.14 3.54 14.51
C PRO A 342 -6.09 3.48 15.72
N VAL A 343 -5.66 2.88 16.83
CA VAL A 343 -6.48 2.81 18.05
C VAL A 343 -6.66 4.18 18.70
N GLU A 344 -5.62 5.02 18.70
CA GLU A 344 -5.68 6.37 19.26
C GLU A 344 -6.68 7.22 18.46
N LEU A 345 -6.55 7.24 17.14
CA LEU A 345 -7.46 7.97 16.25
C LEU A 345 -8.91 7.49 16.37
N LEU A 346 -9.13 6.18 16.51
CA LEU A 346 -10.47 5.62 16.72
C LEU A 346 -11.09 6.14 18.02
N TRP A 347 -10.34 6.14 19.12
CA TRP A 347 -10.82 6.64 20.42
C TRP A 347 -11.05 8.15 20.40
N GLU A 348 -10.13 8.94 19.87
CA GLU A 348 -10.29 10.38 19.76
C GLU A 348 -11.56 10.75 19.00
N ASN A 349 -11.80 10.10 17.86
CA ASN A 349 -13.00 10.35 17.06
C ASN A 349 -14.27 9.84 17.74
N ALA A 350 -14.26 8.65 18.35
CA ALA A 350 -15.43 8.11 19.04
C ALA A 350 -15.84 8.97 20.24
N ILE A 351 -14.86 9.50 20.98
CA ILE A 351 -15.10 10.36 22.14
C ILE A 351 -15.69 11.71 21.73
N ARG A 352 -15.25 12.29 20.61
CA ARG A 352 -15.73 13.58 20.11
C ARG A 352 -17.04 13.49 19.32
N CYS A 353 -17.28 12.35 18.67
CA CYS A 353 -18.49 12.13 17.86
C CYS A 353 -19.75 12.20 18.73
N GLN A 354 -20.77 12.95 18.32
CA GLN A 354 -22.03 13.07 19.08
C GLN A 354 -22.88 11.79 19.08
N ASP A 355 -22.52 10.78 18.28
CA ASP A 355 -23.24 9.51 18.19
C ASP A 355 -22.91 8.59 19.38
N GLN A 356 -23.87 8.46 20.29
CA GLN A 356 -23.73 7.62 21.48
C GLN A 356 -23.61 6.13 21.15
N SER A 357 -24.30 5.66 20.11
CA SER A 357 -24.25 4.25 19.70
C SER A 357 -22.87 3.88 19.15
N LEU A 358 -22.21 4.82 18.46
CA LEU A 358 -20.85 4.63 17.95
C LEU A 358 -19.85 4.58 19.10
N PHE A 359 -19.97 5.51 20.05
CA PHE A 359 -19.15 5.52 21.26
C PHE A 359 -19.27 4.20 22.03
N GLU A 360 -20.49 3.72 22.27
CA GLU A 360 -20.74 2.44 22.93
C GLU A 360 -20.17 1.25 22.16
N SER A 361 -20.23 1.29 20.82
CA SER A 361 -19.66 0.25 19.97
C SER A 361 -18.14 0.15 20.12
N VAL A 362 -17.44 1.29 20.17
CA VAL A 362 -15.99 1.33 20.44
C VAL A 362 -15.67 0.86 21.86
N VAL A 363 -16.43 1.29 22.88
CA VAL A 363 -16.25 0.80 24.25
C VAL A 363 -16.40 -0.71 24.33
N ASN A 364 -17.42 -1.27 23.69
CA ASN A 364 -17.67 -2.72 23.70
C ASN A 364 -16.58 -3.51 22.98
N LEU A 365 -15.92 -2.93 21.97
CA LEU A 365 -14.78 -3.55 21.28
C LEU A 365 -13.61 -3.81 22.22
N PHE A 366 -13.34 -2.90 23.15
CA PHE A 366 -12.18 -2.98 24.07
C PHE A 366 -12.53 -3.42 25.50
N LYS A 367 -13.81 -3.57 25.82
CA LYS A 367 -14.26 -4.06 27.12
C LYS A 367 -13.71 -5.45 27.51
N PRO A 368 -13.55 -6.43 26.59
CA PRO A 368 -13.00 -7.74 26.93
C PRO A 368 -11.46 -7.78 26.94
N THR A 369 -10.78 -6.71 26.52
CA THR A 369 -9.32 -6.68 26.41
C THR A 369 -8.65 -6.80 27.77
N ASP A 370 -7.61 -7.64 27.87
CA ASP A 370 -6.80 -7.75 29.09
C ASP A 370 -6.21 -6.38 29.44
N PRO A 371 -6.32 -5.91 30.70
CA PRO A 371 -5.81 -4.62 31.10
C PRO A 371 -4.33 -4.41 30.77
N GLY A 372 -3.53 -5.47 30.66
CA GLY A 372 -2.14 -5.49 30.23
C GLY A 372 -1.88 -4.91 28.84
N PHE A 373 -2.85 -4.98 27.92
CA PHE A 373 -2.75 -4.44 26.56
C PHE A 373 -3.36 -3.03 26.41
N LEU A 374 -3.95 -2.47 27.47
CA LEU A 374 -4.66 -1.19 27.42
C LEU A 374 -3.75 0.06 27.57
N GLU A 375 -2.43 -0.07 27.53
CA GLU A 375 -1.50 1.06 27.77
C GLU A 375 -1.74 2.24 26.82
N TYR A 376 -1.78 1.98 25.51
CA TYR A 376 -2.00 3.01 24.49
C TYR A 376 -3.42 3.61 24.59
N ILE A 377 -4.42 2.74 24.72
CA ILE A 377 -5.83 3.13 24.86
C ILE A 377 -6.03 4.04 26.07
N THR A 378 -5.50 3.67 27.23
CA THR A 378 -5.67 4.47 28.46
C THR A 378 -4.91 5.77 28.41
N THR A 379 -3.82 5.84 27.65
CA THR A 379 -3.12 7.10 27.38
C THR A 379 -3.99 8.03 26.54
N ALA A 380 -4.55 7.54 25.42
CA ALA A 380 -5.47 8.31 24.56
C ALA A 380 -6.73 8.78 25.31
N ILE A 381 -7.37 7.85 26.05
CA ILE A 381 -8.55 8.15 26.89
C ILE A 381 -8.20 9.19 27.96
N SER A 382 -7.07 9.06 28.64
CA SER A 382 -6.67 10.00 29.69
C SER A 382 -6.46 11.41 29.16
N GLN A 383 -5.95 11.56 27.93
CA GLN A 383 -5.83 12.86 27.30
C GLN A 383 -7.21 13.46 26.99
N CYS A 384 -8.12 12.66 26.45
CA CYS A 384 -9.48 13.10 26.12
C CYS A 384 -10.30 13.49 27.35
N ILE A 385 -10.19 12.74 28.46
CA ILE A 385 -10.91 13.04 29.71
C ILE A 385 -10.56 14.44 30.23
N ARG A 386 -9.32 14.93 30.04
CA ARG A 386 -8.88 16.24 30.55
C ARG A 386 -9.68 17.41 29.99
N THR A 387 -10.19 17.26 28.77
CA THR A 387 -10.95 18.30 28.06
C THR A 387 -12.45 18.02 28.04
N MET A 388 -12.88 16.91 28.62
CA MET A 388 -14.28 16.48 28.64
C MET A 388 -15.04 17.12 29.79
N ASP A 389 -16.29 17.51 29.55
CA ASP A 389 -17.21 17.95 30.59
C ASP A 389 -17.45 16.80 31.60
N PRO A 390 -17.16 16.99 32.91
CA PRO A 390 -17.42 15.98 33.94
C PRO A 390 -18.88 15.55 34.05
N THR A 391 -19.83 16.34 33.54
CA THR A 391 -21.25 16.01 33.49
C THR A 391 -21.64 15.12 32.31
N SER A 392 -20.69 14.81 31.41
CA SER A 392 -20.92 13.91 30.29
C SER A 392 -21.16 12.47 30.75
N ASP A 393 -22.20 11.83 30.22
CA ASP A 393 -22.49 10.40 30.44
C ASP A 393 -21.35 9.46 29.99
N ARG A 394 -20.39 9.97 29.19
CA ARG A 394 -19.21 9.22 28.72
C ARG A 394 -18.10 9.18 29.75
N TYR A 395 -18.00 10.20 30.61
CA TYR A 395 -16.96 10.29 31.63
C TYR A 395 -16.89 9.05 32.53
N PRO A 396 -17.98 8.56 33.16
CA PRO A 396 -17.91 7.39 34.04
C PRO A 396 -17.47 6.12 33.30
N VAL A 397 -17.85 5.97 32.02
CA VAL A 397 -17.46 4.82 31.20
C VAL A 397 -15.96 4.81 30.94
N LEU A 398 -15.40 5.95 30.52
CA LEU A 398 -13.97 6.11 30.26
C LEU A 398 -13.14 5.99 31.56
N ALA A 399 -13.61 6.59 32.65
CA ALA A 399 -12.98 6.50 33.96
C ALA A 399 -12.91 5.05 34.46
N SER A 400 -13.93 4.23 34.19
CA SER A 400 -13.94 2.80 34.54
C SER A 400 -12.82 2.03 33.82
N MET A 401 -12.58 2.31 32.54
CA MET A 401 -11.49 1.68 31.77
C MET A 401 -10.11 2.05 32.33
N VAL A 402 -9.90 3.34 32.62
CA VAL A 402 -8.65 3.81 33.26
C VAL A 402 -8.47 3.16 34.63
N SER A 403 -9.53 3.05 35.42
CA SER A 403 -9.50 2.43 36.75
C SER A 403 -9.05 0.97 36.71
N LYS A 404 -9.55 0.19 35.75
CA LYS A 404 -9.12 -1.20 35.55
C LYS A 404 -7.62 -1.32 35.25
N ARG A 405 -7.08 -0.44 34.40
CA ARG A 405 -5.63 -0.39 34.12
C ARG A 405 -4.83 0.02 35.35
N VAL A 406 -5.32 0.98 36.13
CA VAL A 406 -4.68 1.41 37.39
C VAL A 406 -4.63 0.26 38.40
N GLU A 407 -5.71 -0.50 38.58
CA GLU A 407 -5.73 -1.67 39.46
C GLU A 407 -4.77 -2.76 38.99
N TRP A 408 -4.73 -3.03 37.68
CA TRP A 408 -3.77 -3.95 37.10
C TRP A 408 -2.32 -3.48 37.32
N LEU A 409 -2.01 -2.20 37.09
CA LEU A 409 -0.67 -1.64 37.33
C LEU A 409 -0.26 -1.75 38.80
N LYS A 410 -1.18 -1.51 39.74
CA LYS A 410 -0.92 -1.69 41.17
C LYS A 410 -0.54 -3.13 41.48
N SER A 411 -1.28 -4.12 40.96
CA SER A 411 -0.96 -5.54 41.19
C SER A 411 0.37 -5.94 40.56
N GLN A 412 0.69 -5.42 39.36
CA GLN A 412 1.98 -5.67 38.71
C GLN A 412 3.14 -5.03 39.47
N VAL A 413 2.97 -3.80 39.98
CA VAL A 413 3.97 -3.13 40.81
C VAL A 413 4.20 -3.93 42.09
N GLU A 414 3.14 -4.33 42.81
CA GLU A 414 3.25 -5.15 44.02
C GLU A 414 3.96 -6.49 43.76
N ALA A 415 3.66 -7.15 42.63
CA ALA A 415 4.29 -8.42 42.27
C ALA A 415 5.80 -8.26 41.98
N LEU A 416 6.20 -7.17 41.34
CA LEU A 416 7.57 -6.93 40.87
C LEU A 416 8.45 -6.14 41.86
N ASP A 417 7.86 -5.39 42.80
CA ASP A 417 8.56 -4.56 43.79
C ASP A 417 9.08 -5.41 44.96
N LYS A 418 9.84 -6.45 44.61
CA LYS A 418 10.47 -7.39 45.53
C LYS A 418 11.98 -7.19 45.51
N PRO A 419 12.67 -7.38 46.66
CA PRO A 419 14.12 -7.40 46.68
C PRO A 419 14.65 -8.54 45.80
N PHE A 420 15.89 -8.40 45.34
CA PHE A 420 16.53 -9.42 44.50
C PHE A 420 16.49 -10.80 45.17
N SER A 421 16.03 -11.79 44.41
CA SER A 421 16.06 -13.21 44.76
C SER A 421 16.52 -14.00 43.54
N TRP A 422 17.14 -15.15 43.79
CA TRP A 422 17.43 -16.15 42.76
C TRP A 422 16.22 -17.01 42.41
N GLU A 423 15.10 -16.85 43.12
CA GLU A 423 13.84 -17.53 42.83
C GLU A 423 13.13 -16.89 41.63
N MET A 424 12.85 -17.70 40.61
CA MET A 424 12.02 -17.32 39.46
C MET A 424 10.68 -18.05 39.59
N SER A 425 9.81 -17.58 40.48
CA SER A 425 8.61 -18.31 40.94
C SER A 425 7.67 -18.75 39.80
N ASP A 426 7.62 -17.97 38.72
CA ASP A 426 6.77 -18.22 37.55
C ASP A 426 7.53 -18.87 36.37
N ALA A 427 8.76 -19.35 36.60
CA ALA A 427 9.55 -20.02 35.57
C ALA A 427 8.81 -21.25 35.02
N GLU A 428 8.69 -21.34 33.70
CA GLU A 428 8.17 -22.52 33.01
C GLU A 428 9.30 -23.21 32.25
N PHE A 429 9.46 -24.52 32.46
CA PHE A 429 10.47 -25.32 31.77
C PHE A 429 9.86 -26.66 31.33
N LYS A 430 9.33 -26.67 30.09
CA LYS A 430 8.50 -27.78 29.57
C LYS A 430 9.25 -29.11 29.48
N ASP A 431 10.56 -29.06 29.22
CA ASP A 431 11.36 -30.26 28.94
C ASP A 431 11.75 -31.04 30.21
N ASN A 432 11.71 -30.42 31.39
CA ASN A 432 12.18 -31.04 32.63
C ASN A 432 11.62 -30.40 33.92
N ALA A 433 10.73 -31.10 34.61
CA ALA A 433 10.12 -30.63 35.86
C ALA A 433 11.11 -30.38 37.01
N LYS A 434 12.27 -31.08 37.05
CA LYS A 434 13.29 -30.85 38.08
C LYS A 434 14.06 -29.55 37.82
N VAL A 435 14.31 -29.24 36.55
CA VAL A 435 14.90 -27.96 36.16
C VAL A 435 13.91 -26.83 36.46
N GLN A 436 12.62 -27.02 36.18
CA GLN A 436 11.59 -26.05 36.56
C GLN A 436 11.56 -25.80 38.08
N ALA A 437 11.57 -26.87 38.89
CA ALA A 437 11.59 -26.75 40.34
C ALA A 437 12.85 -26.04 40.85
N PHE A 438 14.01 -26.30 40.23
CA PHE A 438 15.25 -25.56 40.51
C PHE A 438 15.14 -24.07 40.19
N LEU A 439 14.60 -23.73 39.01
CA LEU A 439 14.42 -22.33 38.60
C LEU A 439 13.54 -21.56 39.58
N ARG A 440 12.48 -22.21 40.09
CA ARG A 440 11.57 -21.65 41.11
C ARG A 440 12.14 -21.63 42.53
N GLY A 441 13.18 -22.41 42.83
CA GLY A 441 13.80 -22.50 44.16
C GLY A 441 14.89 -21.45 44.42
N PRO A 442 15.48 -21.39 45.62
CA PRO A 442 16.46 -20.36 45.99
C PRO A 442 17.88 -20.63 45.47
N ASP A 443 18.16 -21.87 45.04
CA ASP A 443 19.51 -22.28 44.65
C ASP A 443 19.99 -21.55 43.40
N VAL A 444 21.26 -21.12 43.41
CA VAL A 444 21.89 -20.37 42.30
C VAL A 444 22.31 -21.29 41.16
N SER A 445 22.71 -22.53 41.48
CA SER A 445 23.20 -23.49 40.49
C SER A 445 22.73 -24.91 40.81
N MET A 446 22.49 -25.71 39.77
CA MET A 446 22.20 -27.14 39.88
C MET A 446 23.07 -27.94 38.93
N LYS A 447 23.51 -29.12 39.39
CA LYS A 447 24.20 -30.10 38.55
C LYS A 447 23.22 -31.14 38.04
N MET A 448 23.00 -31.14 36.73
CA MET A 448 22.23 -32.16 36.04
C MET A 448 23.08 -33.43 35.89
N THR A 449 22.86 -34.36 36.80
CA THR A 449 23.43 -35.72 36.73
C THR A 449 22.42 -36.68 36.11
N LYS A 450 22.80 -37.96 35.95
CA LYS A 450 21.96 -39.02 35.36
C LYS A 450 20.54 -39.13 35.97
N SER A 451 20.35 -38.69 37.23
CA SER A 451 19.04 -38.68 37.90
C SER A 451 18.13 -37.51 37.49
N VAL A 452 18.68 -36.47 36.86
CA VAL A 452 17.98 -35.27 36.39
C VAL A 452 17.78 -35.33 34.88
N HIS A 453 18.81 -35.72 34.13
CA HIS A 453 18.74 -35.96 32.69
C HIS A 453 19.88 -36.90 32.27
N LYS A 454 19.63 -37.83 31.34
CA LYS A 454 20.60 -38.84 30.93
C LYS A 454 21.26 -38.45 29.60
N PHE A 455 22.53 -38.04 29.66
CA PHE A 455 23.33 -37.72 28.48
C PHE A 455 24.04 -38.95 27.91
N LYS A 456 24.13 -39.05 26.58
CA LYS A 456 24.85 -40.12 25.86
C LYS A 456 26.37 -39.91 25.83
N GLY A 457 26.83 -38.68 26.01
CA GLY A 457 28.24 -38.29 25.99
C GLY A 457 28.40 -36.78 26.17
N LEU A 458 29.65 -36.28 26.19
CA LEU A 458 29.93 -34.86 26.40
C LEU A 458 29.34 -33.99 25.28
N GLN A 459 29.45 -34.44 24.02
CA GLN A 459 28.87 -33.72 22.87
C GLN A 459 27.34 -33.61 22.95
N ASP A 460 26.67 -34.66 23.41
CA ASP A 460 25.21 -34.69 23.61
C ASP A 460 24.78 -33.70 24.71
N ALA A 461 25.55 -33.62 25.79
CA ALA A 461 25.35 -32.64 26.85
C ALA A 461 25.58 -31.19 26.39
N GLN A 462 26.61 -30.94 25.57
CA GLN A 462 26.87 -29.62 24.98
C GLN A 462 25.74 -29.19 24.03
N ASN A 463 25.27 -30.10 23.18
CA ASN A 463 24.15 -29.82 22.27
C ASN A 463 22.85 -29.56 23.04
N CYS A 464 22.59 -30.31 24.12
CA CYS A 464 21.44 -30.10 24.99
C CYS A 464 21.48 -28.73 25.68
N ALA A 465 22.62 -28.37 26.29
CA ALA A 465 22.83 -27.06 26.91
C ALA A 465 22.61 -25.91 25.91
N ALA A 466 23.21 -26.01 24.72
CA ALA A 466 23.06 -25.00 23.67
C ALA A 466 21.61 -24.87 23.17
N ASN A 467 20.90 -25.99 23.00
CA ASN A 467 19.51 -26.00 22.56
C ASN A 467 18.58 -25.35 23.61
N TRP A 468 18.76 -25.70 24.88
CA TRP A 468 17.93 -25.18 25.97
C TRP A 468 18.19 -23.71 26.30
N VAL A 469 19.41 -23.21 26.07
CA VAL A 469 19.71 -21.77 26.15
C VAL A 469 19.17 -21.02 24.93
N ARG A 470 19.18 -21.62 23.74
CA ARG A 470 18.68 -20.97 22.50
C ARG A 470 17.15 -20.86 22.47
N ASN A 471 16.44 -21.83 23.00
CA ASN A 471 14.98 -21.80 23.02
C ASN A 471 14.49 -20.89 24.16
N SER A 472 13.83 -19.79 23.83
CA SER A 472 13.28 -18.83 24.79
C SER A 472 12.43 -19.55 25.86
N GLN A 473 12.89 -19.50 27.12
CA GLN A 473 12.13 -20.00 28.26
C GLN A 473 11.31 -18.88 28.88
N LYS A 474 10.07 -19.17 29.27
CA LYS A 474 9.18 -18.15 29.86
C LYS A 474 9.57 -17.89 31.30
N ASN A 475 9.71 -16.61 31.65
CA ASN A 475 9.96 -16.11 33.00
C ASN A 475 11.21 -16.70 33.69
N ALA A 476 12.27 -16.99 32.92
CA ALA A 476 13.50 -17.54 33.47
C ALA A 476 14.73 -17.04 32.71
N SER A 477 15.85 -16.89 33.41
CA SER A 477 17.16 -16.62 32.78
C SER A 477 18.24 -17.46 33.44
N PHE A 478 19.00 -18.20 32.64
CA PHE A 478 20.06 -19.07 33.12
C PHE A 478 21.08 -19.34 32.02
N GLU A 479 22.25 -19.82 32.44
CA GLU A 479 23.30 -20.33 31.58
C GLU A 479 23.47 -21.83 31.83
N MET A 480 23.99 -22.54 30.83
CA MET A 480 24.25 -23.98 30.94
C MET A 480 25.62 -24.32 30.39
N GLU A 481 26.40 -25.06 31.19
CA GLU A 481 27.73 -25.51 30.82
C GLU A 481 27.86 -27.02 30.99
N ALA A 482 28.24 -27.71 29.91
CA ALA A 482 28.53 -29.13 29.94
C ALA A 482 30.00 -29.38 30.32
N SER A 483 30.22 -30.30 31.26
CA SER A 483 31.55 -30.69 31.70
C SER A 483 31.63 -32.20 31.92
N SER A 484 32.86 -32.74 31.96
CA SER A 484 33.13 -34.13 32.31
C SER A 484 34.02 -34.17 33.54
N THR A 485 33.54 -34.78 34.62
CA THR A 485 34.34 -34.98 35.84
C THR A 485 34.45 -36.47 36.12
N LYS A 486 35.69 -37.00 36.15
CA LYS A 486 35.98 -38.42 36.42
C LYS A 486 35.16 -39.38 35.51
N GLY A 487 35.06 -39.05 34.23
CA GLY A 487 34.33 -39.86 33.23
C GLY A 487 32.80 -39.76 33.31
N LYS A 488 32.24 -38.92 34.20
CA LYS A 488 30.79 -38.64 34.26
C LYS A 488 30.50 -37.28 33.61
N VAL A 489 29.58 -37.29 32.66
CA VAL A 489 29.07 -36.08 31.98
C VAL A 489 28.03 -35.40 32.87
N ILE A 490 28.18 -34.10 33.08
CA ILE A 490 27.31 -33.27 33.91
C ILE A 490 27.05 -31.96 33.16
N VAL A 491 25.80 -31.49 33.17
CA VAL A 491 25.48 -30.10 32.77
C VAL A 491 25.23 -29.30 34.05
N THR A 492 25.92 -28.18 34.20
CA THR A 492 25.65 -27.22 35.28
C THR A 492 24.72 -26.16 34.73
N ILE A 493 23.56 -25.99 35.34
CA ILE A 493 22.68 -24.86 35.10
C ILE A 493 22.94 -23.81 36.19
N THR A 494 23.18 -22.57 35.79
CA THR A 494 23.43 -21.44 36.69
C THR A 494 22.44 -20.34 36.36
N LYS A 495 21.72 -19.84 37.36
CA LYS A 495 20.76 -18.75 37.16
C LYS A 495 21.49 -17.47 36.81
N ALA A 496 20.91 -16.72 35.87
CA ALA A 496 21.39 -15.41 35.47
C ALA A 496 20.54 -14.31 36.12
N ARG A 497 21.12 -13.12 36.27
CA ARG A 497 20.43 -11.95 36.82
C ARG A 497 19.53 -11.26 35.78
N THR A 498 19.64 -11.62 34.51
CA THR A 498 18.98 -10.96 33.37
C THR A 498 17.47 -10.83 33.58
N TRP A 499 16.79 -11.91 33.98
CA TRP A 499 15.35 -11.89 34.27
C TRP A 499 14.98 -10.86 35.35
N TYR A 500 15.73 -10.81 36.45
CA TYR A 500 15.48 -9.80 37.48
C TYR A 500 15.70 -8.39 36.95
N THR A 501 16.73 -8.16 36.14
CA THR A 501 16.99 -6.86 35.51
C THR A 501 15.84 -6.43 34.60
N GLU A 502 15.30 -7.35 33.79
CA GLU A 502 14.11 -7.13 32.94
C GLU A 502 12.87 -6.83 33.79
N CYS A 503 12.65 -7.57 34.89
CA CYS A 503 11.60 -7.28 35.86
C CYS A 503 11.72 -5.88 36.45
N GLN A 504 12.93 -5.42 36.78
CA GLN A 504 13.16 -4.07 37.30
C GLN A 504 12.92 -2.98 36.25
N GLN A 505 13.24 -3.23 34.99
CA GLN A 505 12.89 -2.32 33.88
C GLN A 505 11.37 -2.22 33.73
N LYS A 506 10.67 -3.37 33.72
CA LYS A 506 9.20 -3.41 33.67
C LYS A 506 8.57 -2.70 34.87
N LEU A 507 9.10 -2.91 36.08
CA LEU A 507 8.68 -2.21 37.30
C LEU A 507 8.81 -0.70 37.15
N LYS A 508 9.94 -0.21 36.62
CA LYS A 508 10.16 1.23 36.40
C LYS A 508 9.13 1.80 35.42
N SER A 509 8.86 1.12 34.30
CA SER A 509 7.85 1.53 33.34
C SER A 509 6.44 1.54 33.94
N ASN A 510 6.05 0.48 34.66
CA ASN A 510 4.75 0.40 35.32
C ASN A 510 4.56 1.49 36.39
N LYS A 511 5.59 1.79 37.19
CA LYS A 511 5.56 2.88 38.19
C LYS A 511 5.40 4.25 37.52
N ALA A 512 6.07 4.47 36.38
CA ALA A 512 5.96 5.71 35.62
C ALA A 512 4.56 5.90 35.02
N GLU A 513 3.99 4.86 34.41
CA GLU A 513 2.63 4.86 33.87
C GLU A 513 1.59 5.06 34.97
N LEU A 514 1.68 4.32 36.08
CA LEU A 514 0.77 4.46 37.21
C LEU A 514 0.79 5.88 37.78
N SER A 515 1.98 6.47 37.93
CA SER A 515 2.14 7.85 38.37
C SER A 515 1.51 8.84 37.38
N ARG A 516 1.61 8.57 36.07
CA ARG A 516 0.95 9.36 35.03
C ARG A 516 -0.57 9.27 35.22
N LEU A 517 -1.16 8.09 35.21
CA LEU A 517 -2.62 7.91 35.32
C LEU A 517 -3.21 8.49 36.63
N LEU A 518 -2.55 8.29 37.78
CA LEU A 518 -3.04 8.81 39.06
C LEU A 518 -3.01 10.34 39.16
N LYS A 519 -1.99 11.00 38.59
CA LYS A 519 -1.96 12.47 38.50
C LYS A 519 -3.15 13.04 37.73
N HIS A 520 -3.73 12.26 36.82
CA HIS A 520 -4.84 12.69 35.97
C HIS A 520 -6.21 12.45 36.63
N GLY A 521 -6.34 11.47 37.55
CA GLY A 521 -7.56 11.26 38.33
C GLY A 521 -7.81 12.33 39.42
N ASN A 522 -6.75 12.85 40.05
CA ASN A 522 -6.87 13.79 41.17
C ASN A 522 -7.09 15.27 40.75
N ALA A 523 -7.01 15.59 39.46
CA ALA A 523 -7.22 16.96 38.98
C ALA A 523 -8.70 17.38 38.97
N ALA A 524 -9.64 16.44 39.08
CA ALA A 524 -11.07 16.71 39.13
C ALA A 524 -11.60 17.06 40.55
N GLU A 525 -10.82 16.82 41.60
CA GLU A 525 -11.26 17.06 42.99
C GLU A 525 -10.70 18.36 43.62
N GLY A 526 -9.85 19.11 42.91
CA GLY A 526 -9.17 20.30 43.46
C GLY A 526 -9.81 21.66 43.17
N GLY A 527 -11.01 21.69 42.56
CA GLY A 527 -11.69 22.91 42.14
C GLY A 527 -12.71 23.43 43.16
N GLY A 528 -12.31 23.58 44.43
CA GLY A 528 -13.20 24.09 45.48
C GLY A 528 -12.39 24.70 46.63
N ASP A 529 -12.56 26.01 46.81
CA ASP A 529 -12.17 26.81 47.97
C ASP A 529 -10.69 27.22 48.15
N THR A 530 -10.32 28.29 47.45
CA THR A 530 -9.42 29.31 48.01
C THR A 530 -10.05 30.70 47.91
N VAL A 531 -10.86 31.07 48.91
CA VAL A 531 -11.07 32.48 49.29
C VAL A 531 -11.12 32.58 50.81
N ASN A 532 -10.00 32.98 51.43
CA ASN A 532 -10.00 33.91 52.56
C ASN A 532 -8.55 34.30 52.94
N SER A 533 -7.97 35.18 52.14
CA SER A 533 -6.82 35.98 52.55
C SER A 533 -7.31 37.09 53.49
N LYS A 534 -7.10 36.91 54.81
CA LYS A 534 -7.20 37.99 55.79
C LYS A 534 -6.08 39.01 55.54
N ARG A 535 -6.48 40.23 55.16
CA ARG A 535 -5.65 41.44 55.24
C ARG A 535 -5.26 41.70 56.70
N ALA A 536 -3.97 41.90 56.96
CA ALA A 536 -3.50 42.61 58.15
C ALA A 536 -3.56 44.12 57.89
N PRO A 537 -3.95 44.97 58.87
CA PRO A 537 -3.88 46.41 58.73
C PRO A 537 -2.48 46.95 59.01
N VAL A 538 -2.19 48.06 58.34
CA VAL A 538 -1.03 48.93 58.53
C VAL A 538 -1.05 49.51 59.94
N GLU A 539 0.04 49.31 60.69
CA GLU A 539 0.83 50.33 61.38
C GLU A 539 2.27 49.83 61.57
#